data_AF-A0A512HY80-F1
#
_entry.id   AF-A0A512HY80-F1
#
_cell.length_a   1.000
_cell.length_b   1.000
_cell.length_c   1.000
_cell.angle_alpha   90.00
_cell.angle_beta   90.00
_cell.angle_gamma   90.00
#
_symmetry.space_group_name_H-M   'P 1'
#
loop_
_entity.id
_entity.type
_entity.pdbx_description
1 polymer ?
#
loop_
_entity_poly.entity_id
_entity_poly.type
_entity_poly.pdbx_seq_one_letter_code
_entity_poly.pdbx_strand_id
1 'polypeptide(L)'
;MSRARFRVGGSVVVVLLVAGCGPTTVGETAVDRTRVGLESSCAELLEEVIEQTGTRPSDGSTDRMLDVLGHHCPKEYPVFVDYQSIRGTVGLVGDDCPDPREVQIDAEALALAKRDGLCSAARTVDETAEQEWTCSWSPTMNEDWYDDVLCSDGTREQRPRLREWDSFVTPDEMMESARKYEGELNRR
;
A
#
# COMPACT_ATOMS: atom_id res chain seq x y z
N MET A 1 -19.13 -26.96 49.01
CA MET A 1 -19.77 -25.64 49.02
C MET A 1 -20.36 -25.37 47.64
N SER A 2 -21.60 -24.89 47.64
CA SER A 2 -22.39 -24.18 46.62
C SER A 2 -22.52 -24.67 45.18
N ARG A 3 -23.78 -24.93 44.85
CA ARG A 3 -24.41 -25.06 43.54
C ARG A 3 -24.34 -23.73 42.77
N ALA A 4 -24.33 -23.80 41.44
CA ALA A 4 -25.01 -22.80 40.61
C ALA A 4 -25.75 -23.52 39.47
N ARG A 5 -27.09 -23.42 39.53
CA ARG A 5 -28.02 -23.80 38.48
C ARG A 5 -28.11 -22.62 37.51
N PHE A 6 -28.03 -22.88 36.21
CA PHE A 6 -28.59 -21.96 35.23
C PHE A 6 -29.66 -22.67 34.43
N ARG A 7 -30.85 -22.07 34.44
CA ARG A 7 -32.08 -22.54 33.79
C ARG A 7 -32.46 -21.40 32.85
N VAL A 8 -32.38 -21.62 31.56
CA VAL A 8 -32.98 -20.79 30.51
C VAL A 8 -33.54 -21.82 29.53
N GLY A 9 -34.86 -22.04 29.50
CA GLY A 9 -35.76 -21.29 28.63
C GLY A 9 -35.50 -21.76 27.20
N GLY A 10 -36.05 -22.89 26.76
CA GLY A 10 -37.45 -22.97 26.35
C GLY A 10 -37.55 -22.50 24.89
N SER A 11 -37.35 -23.43 23.94
CA SER A 11 -37.75 -23.26 22.54
C SER A 11 -38.03 -24.64 21.93
N VAL A 12 -39.18 -24.69 21.26
CA VAL A 12 -39.84 -25.85 20.67
C VAL A 12 -39.00 -26.41 19.52
N VAL A 13 -38.67 -27.70 19.57
CA VAL A 13 -38.13 -28.43 18.42
C VAL A 13 -39.30 -29.08 17.70
N VAL A 14 -39.66 -28.52 16.54
CA VAL A 14 -40.57 -29.13 15.57
C VAL A 14 -39.81 -30.26 14.89
N VAL A 15 -40.17 -31.51 15.20
CA VAL A 15 -39.69 -32.69 14.48
C VAL A 15 -40.51 -32.81 13.20
N LEU A 16 -39.93 -32.39 12.09
CA LEU A 16 -40.43 -32.68 10.75
C LEU A 16 -39.80 -33.99 10.26
N LEU A 17 -40.54 -35.07 10.39
CA LEU A 17 -40.29 -36.33 9.69
C LEU A 17 -40.63 -36.14 8.21
N VAL A 18 -39.61 -36.15 7.35
CA VAL A 18 -39.80 -36.37 5.91
C VAL A 18 -39.18 -37.71 5.57
N ALA A 19 -40.05 -38.72 5.47
CA ALA A 19 -39.77 -39.97 4.79
C ALA A 19 -39.83 -39.71 3.28
N GLY A 20 -38.81 -40.16 2.54
CA GLY A 20 -38.77 -40.09 1.09
C GLY A 20 -37.60 -40.89 0.52
N CYS A 21 -37.76 -42.21 0.45
CA CYS A 21 -36.94 -43.07 -0.41
C CYS A 21 -37.41 -42.93 -1.86
N GLY A 22 -36.48 -42.65 -2.76
CA GLY A 22 -36.64 -42.79 -4.21
C GLY A 22 -35.26 -42.95 -4.87
N PRO A 23 -35.00 -44.05 -5.61
CA PRO A 23 -33.76 -44.20 -6.37
C PRO A 23 -33.95 -43.54 -7.73
N THR A 24 -33.44 -42.33 -7.87
CA THR A 24 -33.41 -41.64 -9.16
C THR A 24 -31.96 -41.55 -9.61
N THR A 25 -31.64 -42.42 -10.57
CA THR A 25 -30.64 -42.25 -11.65
C THR A 25 -29.53 -41.24 -11.40
N VAL A 26 -28.31 -41.77 -11.36
CA VAL A 26 -27.03 -41.08 -11.50
C VAL A 26 -27.07 -40.12 -12.68
N GLY A 27 -27.50 -38.89 -12.41
CA GLY A 27 -27.11 -37.68 -13.12
C GLY A 27 -26.13 -37.00 -12.20
N GLU A 28 -24.88 -37.46 -12.25
CA GLU A 28 -23.73 -36.83 -11.61
C GLU A 28 -23.52 -35.48 -12.31
N THR A 29 -24.33 -34.48 -11.96
CA THR A 29 -23.87 -33.10 -12.05
C THR A 29 -22.74 -33.04 -11.04
N ALA A 30 -21.52 -33.20 -11.55
CA ALA A 30 -20.29 -32.81 -10.92
C ALA A 30 -20.51 -31.39 -10.34
N VAL A 31 -20.90 -31.33 -9.07
CA VAL A 31 -20.59 -30.19 -8.23
C VAL A 31 -19.08 -30.18 -8.23
N ASP A 32 -18.55 -29.21 -8.97
CA ASP A 32 -17.15 -28.96 -9.27
C ASP A 32 -16.35 -28.84 -7.98
N ARG A 33 -16.04 -30.00 -7.38
CA ARG A 33 -15.10 -30.18 -6.27
C ARG A 33 -13.65 -29.92 -6.70
N THR A 34 -13.45 -29.51 -7.94
CA THR A 34 -12.15 -29.22 -8.55
C THR A 34 -11.72 -27.77 -8.39
N ARG A 35 -12.57 -26.87 -7.89
CA ARG A 35 -12.25 -25.44 -7.96
C ARG A 35 -11.69 -24.81 -6.69
N VAL A 36 -11.95 -25.37 -5.52
CA VAL A 36 -11.41 -24.84 -4.26
C VAL A 36 -11.13 -26.02 -3.32
N GLY A 37 -9.97 -26.65 -3.47
CA GLY A 37 -9.61 -27.76 -2.58
C GLY A 37 -8.34 -28.52 -2.96
N LEU A 38 -7.28 -28.25 -2.22
CA LEU A 38 -6.11 -29.11 -1.92
C LEU A 38 -4.96 -29.23 -2.93
N GLU A 39 -5.11 -28.83 -4.20
CA GLU A 39 -3.95 -28.78 -5.12
C GLU A 39 -3.35 -27.38 -5.31
N SER A 40 -4.08 -26.33 -4.92
CA SER A 40 -3.55 -24.98 -4.91
C SER A 40 -2.59 -24.80 -3.75
N SER A 41 -1.40 -24.31 -4.05
CA SER A 41 -0.43 -23.86 -3.07
C SER A 41 -1.01 -22.72 -2.21
N CYS A 42 -0.49 -22.53 -1.01
CA CYS A 42 -0.91 -21.43 -0.15
C CYS A 42 -0.75 -20.05 -0.80
N ALA A 43 0.22 -19.90 -1.72
CA ALA A 43 0.41 -18.71 -2.52
C ALA A 43 -0.75 -18.49 -3.53
N GLU A 44 -1.20 -19.54 -4.22
CA GLU A 44 -2.34 -19.44 -5.14
C GLU A 44 -3.65 -19.15 -4.40
N LEU A 45 -3.85 -19.76 -3.22
CA LEU A 45 -5.00 -19.46 -2.38
C LEU A 45 -4.98 -17.99 -1.90
N LEU A 46 -3.82 -17.47 -1.52
CA LEU A 46 -3.64 -16.07 -1.15
C LEU A 46 -4.02 -15.12 -2.30
N GLU A 47 -3.53 -15.38 -3.52
CA GLU A 47 -3.86 -14.57 -4.69
C GLU A 47 -5.36 -14.62 -5.01
N GLU A 48 -5.98 -15.79 -4.93
CA GLU A 48 -7.42 -15.94 -5.18
C GLU A 48 -8.28 -15.15 -4.17
N VAL A 49 -7.89 -15.18 -2.88
CA VAL A 49 -8.56 -14.40 -1.82
C VAL A 49 -8.41 -12.89 -2.07
N ILE A 50 -7.23 -12.43 -2.48
CA ILE A 50 -6.98 -11.02 -2.81
C ILE A 50 -7.86 -10.56 -3.98
N GLU A 51 -7.94 -11.33 -5.06
CA GLU A 51 -8.77 -10.98 -6.22
C GLU A 51 -10.27 -10.91 -5.88
N GLN A 52 -10.77 -11.87 -5.10
CA GLN A 52 -12.19 -11.92 -4.73
C GLN A 52 -12.58 -10.78 -3.79
N THR A 53 -11.74 -10.45 -2.80
CA THR A 53 -11.93 -9.27 -1.93
C THR A 53 -11.75 -7.94 -2.68
N GLY A 54 -11.09 -7.98 -3.84
CA GLY A 54 -10.91 -6.86 -4.75
C GLY A 54 -12.17 -6.42 -5.49
N THR A 55 -12.95 -7.39 -5.94
CA THR A 55 -13.86 -7.23 -7.08
C THR A 55 -15.32 -7.55 -6.82
N ARG A 56 -15.65 -8.30 -5.75
CA ARG A 56 -17.03 -8.73 -5.45
C ARG A 56 -17.47 -8.37 -4.03
N PRO A 57 -18.77 -8.07 -3.82
CA PRO A 57 -19.36 -8.06 -2.48
C PRO A 57 -19.24 -9.45 -1.85
N SER A 58 -18.83 -9.54 -0.58
CA SER A 58 -18.71 -10.81 0.15
C SER A 58 -20.00 -11.63 0.05
N ASP A 59 -19.98 -12.69 -0.74
CA ASP A 59 -21.11 -13.62 -0.95
C ASP A 59 -20.98 -14.87 -0.06
N GLY A 60 -20.16 -14.79 1.00
CA GLY A 60 -19.85 -15.90 1.91
C GLY A 60 -18.86 -16.93 1.33
N SER A 61 -18.52 -16.86 0.03
CA SER A 61 -17.44 -17.65 -0.56
C SER A 61 -16.08 -17.18 -0.02
N THR A 62 -15.89 -15.86 0.02
CA THR A 62 -14.68 -15.22 0.58
C THR A 62 -14.42 -15.65 2.02
N ASP A 63 -15.46 -15.74 2.86
CA ASP A 63 -15.32 -16.12 4.27
C ASP A 63 -14.77 -17.55 4.43
N ARG A 64 -15.20 -18.47 3.56
CA ARG A 64 -14.67 -19.84 3.56
C ARG A 64 -13.22 -19.88 3.11
N MET A 65 -12.85 -19.10 2.10
CA MET A 65 -11.47 -19.05 1.63
C MET A 65 -10.53 -18.41 2.67
N LEU A 66 -11.01 -17.39 3.39
CA LEU A 66 -10.30 -16.80 4.52
C LEU A 66 -10.11 -17.79 5.68
N ASP A 67 -11.11 -18.60 5.98
CA ASP A 67 -11.00 -19.66 6.98
C ASP A 67 -9.95 -20.70 6.56
N VAL A 68 -9.96 -21.12 5.29
CA VAL A 68 -8.95 -22.05 4.75
C VAL A 68 -7.55 -21.42 4.78
N LEU A 69 -7.40 -20.17 4.36
CA LEU A 69 -6.12 -19.46 4.39
C LEU A 69 -5.60 -19.35 5.83
N GLY A 70 -6.44 -18.97 6.79
CA GLY A 70 -6.05 -18.85 8.19
C GLY A 70 -5.67 -20.19 8.85
N HIS A 71 -6.41 -21.26 8.56
CA HIS A 71 -6.18 -22.56 9.19
C HIS A 71 -5.08 -23.40 8.52
N HIS A 72 -4.98 -23.34 7.20
CA HIS A 72 -4.11 -24.21 6.41
C HIS A 72 -2.85 -23.51 5.89
N CYS A 73 -2.83 -22.18 5.86
CA CYS A 73 -1.75 -21.36 5.31
C CYS A 73 -1.34 -20.25 6.31
N PRO A 74 -0.81 -20.64 7.49
CA PRO A 74 -0.55 -19.71 8.58
C PRO A 74 0.54 -18.68 8.29
N LYS A 75 1.33 -18.85 7.21
CA LYS A 75 2.35 -17.87 6.78
C LYS A 75 1.77 -16.83 5.83
N GLU A 76 0.82 -17.23 5.01
CA GLU A 76 0.19 -16.41 3.98
C GLU A 76 -0.97 -15.58 4.53
N TYR A 77 -1.60 -16.04 5.62
CA TYR A 77 -2.66 -15.27 6.28
C TYR A 77 -2.18 -13.92 6.84
N PRO A 78 -1.04 -13.81 7.57
CA PRO A 78 -0.46 -12.51 7.94
C PRO A 78 -0.20 -11.59 6.74
N VAL A 79 0.36 -12.14 5.66
CA VAL A 79 0.62 -11.41 4.41
C VAL A 79 -0.68 -10.83 3.83
N PHE A 80 -1.78 -11.61 3.84
CA PHE A 80 -3.09 -11.12 3.43
C PHE A 80 -3.58 -9.96 4.32
N VAL A 81 -3.49 -10.11 5.64
CA VAL A 81 -3.95 -9.09 6.60
C VAL A 81 -3.21 -7.77 6.39
N ASP A 82 -1.89 -7.84 6.24
CA ASP A 82 -1.05 -6.68 6.00
C ASP A 82 -1.34 -6.05 4.64
N TYR A 83 -1.56 -6.84 3.59
CA TYR A 83 -1.95 -6.34 2.27
C TYR A 83 -3.27 -5.55 2.32
N GLN A 84 -4.28 -6.05 3.04
CA GLN A 84 -5.55 -5.33 3.21
C GLN A 84 -5.38 -4.06 4.04
N SER A 85 -4.48 -4.07 5.03
CA SER A 85 -4.12 -2.87 5.80
C SER A 85 -3.50 -1.80 4.90
N ILE A 86 -2.54 -2.16 4.04
CA ILE A 86 -1.97 -1.25 3.04
C ILE A 86 -3.07 -0.71 2.12
N ARG A 87 -3.90 -1.60 1.56
CA ARG A 87 -5.00 -1.22 0.66
C ARG A 87 -5.97 -0.21 1.29
N GLY A 88 -6.27 -0.36 2.58
CA GLY A 88 -7.15 0.57 3.31
C GLY A 88 -6.49 1.90 3.65
N THR A 89 -5.16 1.93 3.81
CA THR A 89 -4.42 3.13 4.22
C THR A 89 -3.95 3.99 3.05
N VAL A 90 -3.62 3.41 1.89
CA VAL A 90 -3.05 4.17 0.75
C VAL A 90 -4.07 5.15 0.12
N GLY A 91 -5.36 5.04 0.43
CA GLY A 91 -6.34 6.08 0.08
C GLY A 91 -6.39 7.30 1.02
N LEU A 92 -5.73 7.23 2.18
CA LEU A 92 -5.87 8.23 3.27
C LEU A 92 -4.62 9.08 3.47
N VAL A 93 -3.43 8.55 3.17
CA VAL A 93 -2.14 9.15 3.56
C VAL A 93 -1.27 9.56 2.35
N GLY A 94 -1.74 9.32 1.11
CA GLY A 94 -1.01 9.58 -0.13
C GLY A 94 -0.53 8.28 -0.81
N ASP A 95 0.07 8.40 -1.99
CA ASP A 95 0.42 7.27 -2.86
C ASP A 95 1.70 6.51 -2.43
N ASP A 96 2.30 6.84 -1.29
CA ASP A 96 3.56 6.25 -0.81
C ASP A 96 3.30 4.96 -0.02
N CYS A 97 4.05 3.89 -0.30
CA CYS A 97 3.99 2.69 0.52
C CYS A 97 4.59 2.94 1.93
N PRO A 98 3.98 2.38 3.00
CA PRO A 98 4.53 2.50 4.34
C PRO A 98 5.89 1.82 4.49
N ASP A 99 6.76 2.33 5.36
CA ASP A 99 8.02 1.65 5.71
C ASP A 99 7.69 0.38 6.52
N PRO A 100 8.01 -0.82 6.04
CA PRO A 100 7.67 -2.07 6.71
C PRO A 100 8.28 -2.19 8.11
N ARG A 101 9.35 -1.45 8.41
CA ARG A 101 10.00 -1.43 9.73
C ARG A 101 9.23 -0.60 10.76
N GLU A 102 8.49 0.40 10.32
CA GLU A 102 7.72 1.29 11.20
C GLU A 102 6.38 0.67 11.59
N VAL A 103 5.73 0.01 10.63
CA VAL A 103 4.36 -0.51 10.79
C VAL A 103 4.28 -2.02 10.97
N GLN A 104 5.41 -2.71 11.10
CA GLN A 104 5.48 -4.17 11.30
C GLN A 104 4.72 -4.94 10.23
N ILE A 105 4.92 -4.55 8.97
CA ILE A 105 4.28 -5.19 7.82
C ILE A 105 5.22 -6.22 7.21
N ASP A 106 4.68 -7.38 6.87
CA ASP A 106 5.39 -8.42 6.14
C ASP A 106 5.88 -7.90 4.78
N ALA A 107 7.17 -8.15 4.49
CA ALA A 107 7.81 -7.68 3.27
C ALA A 107 7.14 -8.21 2.00
N GLU A 108 6.56 -9.41 2.07
CA GLU A 108 5.79 -10.03 0.98
C GLU A 108 4.48 -9.26 0.71
N ALA A 109 3.78 -8.80 1.75
CA ALA A 109 2.55 -8.02 1.62
C ALA A 109 2.83 -6.67 0.94
N LEU A 110 3.94 -6.04 1.32
CA LEU A 110 4.42 -4.81 0.69
C LEU A 110 4.80 -5.03 -0.78
N ALA A 111 5.46 -6.14 -1.11
CA ALA A 111 5.81 -6.48 -2.49
C ALA A 111 4.55 -6.71 -3.35
N LEU A 112 3.54 -7.39 -2.81
CA LEU A 112 2.23 -7.57 -3.46
C LEU A 112 1.54 -6.22 -3.70
N ALA A 113 1.48 -5.35 -2.69
CA ALA A 113 0.86 -4.04 -2.81
C ALA A 113 1.52 -3.15 -3.89
N LYS A 114 2.86 -3.20 -3.99
CA LYS A 114 3.62 -2.51 -5.06
C LYS A 114 3.31 -3.06 -6.44
N ARG A 115 3.31 -4.39 -6.59
CA ARG A 115 3.00 -5.09 -7.85
C ARG A 115 1.61 -4.73 -8.36
N ASP A 116 0.64 -4.65 -7.44
CA ASP A 116 -0.76 -4.37 -7.76
C ASP A 116 -1.03 -2.86 -7.93
N GLY A 117 0.01 -2.02 -7.83
CA GLY A 117 -0.10 -0.57 -8.00
C GLY A 117 -0.91 0.11 -6.90
N LEU A 118 -1.11 -0.56 -5.75
CA LEU A 118 -1.83 0.02 -4.62
C LEU A 118 -1.08 1.20 -4.03
N CYS A 119 0.25 1.14 -4.02
CA CYS A 119 1.13 2.23 -3.64
C CYS A 119 2.35 2.27 -4.55
N SER A 120 2.87 3.47 -4.75
CA SER A 120 4.21 3.68 -5.30
C SER A 120 5.19 3.15 -4.27
N ALA A 121 6.23 2.42 -4.69
CA ALA A 121 7.42 2.34 -3.85
C ALA A 121 7.77 3.79 -3.48
N ALA A 122 7.67 4.13 -2.18
CA ALA A 122 8.09 5.42 -1.66
C ALA A 122 9.37 5.73 -2.39
N ARG A 123 9.40 6.82 -3.18
CA ARG A 123 10.46 7.10 -4.16
C ARG A 123 11.74 6.62 -3.52
N THR A 124 12.29 5.49 -3.99
CA THR A 124 13.69 5.21 -3.70
C THR A 124 14.30 6.44 -4.33
N VAL A 125 14.77 7.36 -3.48
CA VAL A 125 15.60 8.46 -3.93
C VAL A 125 16.68 7.70 -4.64
N ASP A 126 16.58 7.66 -5.96
CA ASP A 126 17.54 6.97 -6.77
C ASP A 126 18.79 7.77 -6.45
N GLU A 127 19.69 7.20 -5.64
CA GLU A 127 20.96 7.83 -5.30
C GLU A 127 21.82 8.03 -6.57
N THR A 128 21.29 7.64 -7.73
CA THR A 128 21.79 7.89 -9.07
C THR A 128 20.87 8.76 -9.95
N ALA A 129 19.86 9.44 -9.39
CA ALA A 129 19.42 10.69 -9.99
C ALA A 129 20.66 11.57 -9.95
N GLU A 130 21.26 11.79 -11.13
CA GLU A 130 22.38 12.70 -11.29
C GLU A 130 22.07 13.92 -10.43
N GLN A 131 22.97 14.24 -9.50
CA GLN A 131 22.84 15.32 -8.52
C GLN A 131 22.74 16.64 -9.29
N GLU A 132 21.57 16.88 -9.87
CA GLU A 132 21.30 17.99 -10.74
C GLU A 132 20.93 19.13 -9.80
N TRP A 133 21.84 20.10 -9.74
CA TRP A 133 21.59 21.32 -9.04
C TRP A 133 20.36 21.98 -9.65
N THR A 134 19.43 22.33 -8.77
CA THR A 134 18.27 23.15 -9.08
C THR A 134 18.29 24.37 -8.19
N CYS A 135 18.15 25.55 -8.78
CA CYS A 135 18.10 26.82 -8.10
C CYS A 135 16.66 27.35 -8.05
N SER A 136 16.24 27.77 -6.86
CA SER A 136 14.90 28.29 -6.61
C SER A 136 14.94 29.62 -5.89
N TRP A 137 13.91 30.43 -6.13
CA TRP A 137 13.69 31.67 -5.39
C TRP A 137 13.36 31.34 -3.94
N SER A 138 14.25 31.71 -3.01
CA SER A 138 14.15 31.42 -1.59
C SER A 138 14.65 32.63 -0.79
N PRO A 139 13.84 33.70 -0.67
CA PRO A 139 14.27 34.93 -0.02
C PRO A 139 14.65 34.69 1.43
N THR A 140 15.78 35.24 1.85
CA THR A 140 16.22 35.18 3.26
C THR A 140 15.52 36.24 4.10
N MET A 141 14.81 37.18 3.46
CA MET A 141 14.10 38.30 4.09
C MET A 141 15.04 39.20 4.93
N ASN A 142 16.33 39.17 4.64
CA ASN A 142 17.30 40.11 5.17
C ASN A 142 17.40 41.35 4.22
N GLU A 143 18.33 42.26 4.49
CA GLU A 143 18.61 43.41 3.61
C GLU A 143 19.57 43.06 2.45
N ASP A 144 20.03 41.81 2.37
CA ASP A 144 20.98 41.30 1.38
C ASP A 144 20.27 40.40 0.36
N TRP A 145 19.68 41.02 -0.66
CA TRP A 145 19.01 40.31 -1.74
C TRP A 145 19.94 39.43 -2.60
N TYR A 146 21.28 39.55 -2.45
CA TYR A 146 22.22 38.74 -3.22
C TYR A 146 22.11 37.25 -2.90
N ASP A 147 21.57 36.87 -1.73
CA ASP A 147 21.47 35.49 -1.24
C ASP A 147 20.05 34.89 -1.26
N ASP A 148 19.11 35.58 -1.91
CA ASP A 148 17.69 35.19 -2.02
C ASP A 148 17.44 33.99 -2.96
N VAL A 149 18.49 33.38 -3.49
CA VAL A 149 18.43 32.16 -4.31
C VAL A 149 19.07 31.02 -3.53
N LEU A 150 18.34 29.90 -3.44
CA LEU A 150 18.85 28.64 -2.89
C LEU A 150 19.01 27.63 -4.02
N CYS A 151 20.24 27.15 -4.20
CA CYS A 151 20.55 26.04 -5.09
C CYS A 151 20.78 24.78 -4.27
N SER A 152 20.20 23.66 -4.69
CA SER A 152 20.34 22.35 -4.05
C SER A 152 20.45 21.24 -5.08
N ASP A 153 21.26 20.23 -4.79
CA ASP A 153 21.33 18.95 -5.55
C ASP A 153 20.62 17.80 -4.79
N GLY A 154 19.85 18.13 -3.77
CA GLY A 154 19.20 17.18 -2.85
C GLY A 154 20.09 16.67 -1.71
N THR A 155 21.41 16.85 -1.80
CA THR A 155 22.38 16.43 -0.75
C THR A 155 23.16 17.61 -0.17
N ARG A 156 23.36 18.66 -0.96
CA ARG A 156 24.08 19.88 -0.62
C ARG A 156 23.21 21.08 -0.95
N GLU A 157 23.43 22.14 -0.21
CA GLU A 157 22.77 23.42 -0.40
C GLU A 157 23.80 24.54 -0.47
N GLN A 158 23.55 25.51 -1.33
CA GLN A 158 24.34 26.73 -1.37
C GLN A 158 23.51 27.94 -1.78
N ARG A 159 23.83 29.08 -1.19
CA ARG A 159 23.27 30.39 -1.53
C ARG A 159 24.33 31.23 -2.24
N PRO A 160 24.38 31.21 -3.57
CA PRO A 160 25.35 32.00 -4.32
C PRO A 160 25.01 33.48 -4.21
N ARG A 161 26.03 34.34 -4.10
CA ARG A 161 25.84 35.78 -4.24
C ARG A 161 25.77 36.12 -5.73
N LEU A 162 24.58 36.48 -6.21
CA LEU A 162 24.33 36.74 -7.62
C LEU A 162 24.17 38.25 -7.86
N ARG A 163 24.74 38.76 -8.96
CA ARG A 163 24.63 40.17 -9.40
C ARG A 163 25.16 41.21 -8.40
N GLU A 164 26.26 40.93 -7.70
CA GLU A 164 26.93 41.86 -6.75
C GLU A 164 27.27 43.26 -7.29
N TRP A 165 27.29 43.41 -8.62
CA TRP A 165 27.56 44.67 -9.30
C TRP A 165 26.32 45.56 -9.47
N ASP A 166 25.13 45.04 -9.21
CA ASP A 166 23.88 45.75 -9.42
C ASP A 166 23.39 46.42 -8.13
N SER A 167 22.75 47.57 -8.25
CA SER A 167 22.29 48.35 -7.10
C SER A 167 20.85 48.03 -6.70
N PHE A 168 20.09 47.41 -7.62
CA PHE A 168 18.71 46.99 -7.42
C PHE A 168 18.39 45.89 -8.41
N VAL A 169 17.80 44.79 -7.93
CA VAL A 169 17.49 43.63 -8.79
C VAL A 169 16.09 43.13 -8.50
N THR A 170 15.39 42.75 -9.56
CA THR A 170 14.07 42.12 -9.47
C THR A 170 14.16 40.59 -9.30
N PRO A 171 13.13 39.92 -8.76
CA PRO A 171 13.13 38.46 -8.64
C PRO A 171 13.40 37.73 -9.97
N ASP A 172 12.86 38.24 -11.08
CA ASP A 172 13.07 37.65 -12.41
C ASP A 172 14.54 37.71 -12.86
N GLU A 173 15.19 38.83 -12.59
CA GLU A 173 16.61 39.06 -12.89
C GLU A 173 17.55 38.21 -12.03
N MET A 174 17.19 37.99 -10.76
CA MET A 174 17.87 37.04 -9.89
C MET A 174 17.73 35.62 -10.44
N MET A 175 16.51 35.21 -10.78
CA MET A 175 16.25 33.87 -11.31
C MET A 175 16.88 33.63 -12.69
N GLU A 176 17.05 34.65 -13.51
CA GLU A 176 17.83 34.53 -14.74
C GLU A 176 19.31 34.23 -14.44
N SER A 177 19.89 34.90 -13.44
CA SER A 177 21.27 34.67 -13.02
C SER A 177 21.43 33.31 -12.34
N ALA A 178 20.42 32.90 -11.56
CA ALA A 178 20.34 31.61 -10.92
C ALA A 178 20.36 30.47 -11.95
N ARG A 179 19.57 30.58 -13.04
CA ARG A 179 19.58 29.58 -14.13
C ARG A 179 20.93 29.46 -14.82
N LYS A 180 21.68 30.56 -14.97
CA LYS A 180 23.05 30.52 -15.53
C LYS A 180 24.00 29.79 -14.59
N TYR A 181 23.90 30.08 -13.30
CA TYR A 181 24.71 29.45 -12.25
C TYR A 181 24.38 27.96 -12.10
N GLU A 182 23.10 27.59 -12.10
CA GLU A 182 22.61 26.22 -12.15
C GLU A 182 23.25 25.43 -13.30
N GLY A 183 23.21 25.99 -14.51
CA GLY A 183 23.85 25.38 -15.67
C GLY A 183 25.37 25.27 -15.55
N GLU A 184 26.05 26.09 -14.75
CA GLU A 184 27.48 25.91 -14.44
C GLU A 184 27.75 24.78 -13.45
N LEU A 185 26.86 24.60 -12.47
CA LEU A 185 26.97 23.51 -11.50
C LEU A 185 26.75 22.16 -12.17
N ASN A 186 25.77 22.05 -13.05
CA ASN A 186 25.43 20.82 -13.77
C ASN A 186 26.40 20.49 -14.92
N ARG A 187 27.41 21.33 -15.17
CA ARG A 187 28.49 21.09 -16.13
C ARG A 187 29.80 20.58 -15.49
N ARG A 188 29.88 20.52 -14.16
CA ARG A 188 31.08 20.12 -13.41
C ARG A 188 31.02 18.66 -13.04
#